data_AF-A0A502CKH7-F1
#
_entry.id   AF-A0A502CKH7-F1
#
_cell.length_a   1.000
_cell.length_b   1.000
_cell.length_c   1.000
_cell.angle_alpha   90.00
_cell.angle_beta   90.00
_cell.angle_gamma   90.00
#
_symmetry.space_group_name_H-M   'P 1'
#
loop_
_entity.id
_entity.type
_entity.pdbx_description
1 polymer ?
#
loop_
_entity_poly.entity_id
_entity_poly.type
_entity_poly.pdbx_seq_one_letter_code
_entity_poly.pdbx_strand_id
1 'polypeptide(L)'
;MTSPTAPTSPQASSWADELGTYLSPRCFPATHDHLAATLIKQHAPSHLLWHLSVASRTQDFRSLDELVEHLVTAAIRAPLSSFRDPA
;
A
#
# COMPACT_ATOMS: atom_id res chain seq x y z
N MET A 1 -30.75 18.90 0.75
CA MET A 1 -29.98 17.65 0.73
C MET A 1 -28.68 17.92 0.00
N THR A 2 -27.58 18.14 0.71
CA THR A 2 -26.25 18.33 0.11
C THR A 2 -25.29 17.41 0.85
N SER A 3 -25.01 16.26 0.25
CA SER A 3 -24.04 15.29 0.76
C SER A 3 -22.63 15.86 0.56
N PRO A 4 -21.75 15.84 1.57
CA PRO A 4 -20.34 16.13 1.37
C PRO A 4 -19.72 14.92 0.65
N THR A 5 -19.46 15.06 -0.66
CA THR A 5 -18.60 14.14 -1.40
C THR A 5 -17.18 14.31 -0.85
N ALA A 6 -16.76 13.40 0.02
CA ALA A 6 -15.38 13.28 0.42
C ALA A 6 -14.50 13.12 -0.84
N PRO A 7 -13.30 13.72 -0.88
CA PRO A 7 -12.35 13.47 -1.95
C PRO A 7 -11.83 12.03 -1.81
N THR A 8 -12.59 11.06 -2.32
CA THR A 8 -12.08 9.73 -2.62
C THR A 8 -11.09 9.93 -3.76
N SER A 9 -9.81 10.13 -3.41
CA SER A 9 -8.71 10.24 -4.36
C SER A 9 -8.79 9.08 -5.35
N PRO A 10 -9.13 9.32 -6.64
CA PRO A 10 -9.27 8.27 -7.65
C PRO A 10 -7.96 7.49 -7.85
N GLN A 11 -6.84 8.10 -7.47
CA GLN A 11 -5.51 7.52 -7.54
C GLN A 11 -5.31 6.36 -6.57
N ALA A 12 -5.98 6.35 -5.40
CA ALA A 12 -5.84 5.28 -4.42
C ALA A 12 -6.47 3.96 -4.90
N SER A 13 -7.61 4.07 -5.59
CA SER A 13 -8.30 2.91 -6.15
C SER A 13 -7.55 2.27 -7.32
N SER A 14 -6.82 3.06 -8.12
CA SER A 14 -6.13 2.55 -9.32
C SER A 14 -4.96 1.63 -8.99
N TRP A 15 -4.13 1.96 -7.99
CA TRP A 15 -2.98 1.11 -7.65
C TRP A 15 -3.39 -0.09 -6.80
N ALA A 16 -4.47 -0.01 -6.03
CA ALA A 16 -4.99 -1.12 -5.22
C ALA A 16 -5.52 -2.26 -6.10
N ASP A 17 -6.25 -1.90 -7.17
CA ASP A 17 -6.76 -2.86 -8.16
C ASP A 17 -5.62 -3.53 -8.94
N GLU A 18 -4.59 -2.77 -9.33
CA GLU A 18 -3.37 -3.33 -9.91
C GLU A 18 -2.67 -4.30 -8.94
N LEU A 19 -2.55 -3.95 -7.65
CA LEU A 19 -1.98 -4.84 -6.63
C LEU A 19 -2.75 -6.18 -6.55
N GLY A 20 -4.08 -6.13 -6.66
CA GLY A 20 -4.94 -7.31 -6.75
C GLY A 20 -4.69 -8.20 -7.97
N THR A 21 -4.20 -7.62 -9.06
CA THR A 21 -3.84 -8.37 -10.27
C THR A 21 -2.57 -9.22 -10.06
N TYR A 22 -1.60 -8.70 -9.29
CA TYR A 22 -0.33 -9.41 -9.05
C TYR A 22 -0.35 -10.29 -7.79
N LEU A 23 -1.07 -9.86 -6.74
CA LEU A 23 -1.18 -10.58 -5.47
C LEU A 23 -2.49 -11.35 -5.43
N SER A 24 -2.40 -12.65 -5.72
CA SER A 24 -3.55 -13.53 -5.55
C SER A 24 -3.95 -13.66 -4.08
N PRO A 25 -5.25 -13.81 -3.75
CA PRO A 25 -5.72 -14.06 -2.38
C PRO A 25 -5.14 -15.35 -1.77
N ARG A 26 -4.58 -16.24 -2.59
CA ARG A 26 -3.86 -17.45 -2.16
C ARG A 26 -2.45 -17.17 -1.61
N CYS A 27 -1.90 -15.98 -1.82
CA CYS A 27 -0.60 -15.59 -1.29
C CYS A 27 -0.69 -15.14 0.18
N PHE A 28 -1.89 -15.01 0.74
CA PHE A 28 -2.09 -14.60 2.12
C PHE A 28 -2.34 -15.80 3.04
N PRO A 29 -1.90 -15.77 4.30
CA PRO A 29 -1.19 -14.67 4.97
C PRO A 29 0.28 -14.53 4.50
N ALA A 30 0.74 -13.28 4.32
CA ALA A 30 2.10 -12.98 3.88
C ALA A 30 2.69 -11.76 4.61
N THR A 31 4.00 -11.83 4.84
CA THR A 31 4.81 -10.71 5.32
C THR A 31 5.10 -9.73 4.19
N HIS A 32 5.47 -8.50 4.56
CA HIS A 32 5.96 -7.48 3.62
C HIS A 32 7.02 -8.01 2.63
N ASP A 33 8.02 -8.76 3.13
CA ASP A 33 9.09 -9.32 2.30
C ASP A 33 8.54 -10.34 1.28
N HIS A 34 7.59 -11.19 1.69
CA HIS A 34 6.97 -12.15 0.80
C HIS A 34 6.13 -11.47 -0.29
N LEU A 35 5.41 -10.40 0.06
CA LEU A 35 4.64 -9.59 -0.89
C LEU A 35 5.57 -8.86 -1.87
N ALA A 36 6.65 -8.26 -1.37
CA ALA A 36 7.66 -7.60 -2.20
C ALA A 36 8.34 -8.60 -3.15
N ALA A 37 8.72 -9.78 -2.66
CA ALA A 37 9.29 -10.85 -3.47
C ALA A 37 8.30 -11.34 -4.55
N THR A 38 7.01 -11.42 -4.21
CA THR A 38 5.96 -11.81 -5.17
C THR A 38 5.79 -10.74 -6.26
N LEU A 39 5.73 -9.46 -5.88
CA LEU A 39 5.67 -8.35 -6.84
C LEU A 39 6.91 -8.32 -7.74
N ILE A 40 8.11 -8.55 -7.21
CA ILE A 40 9.35 -8.61 -8.00
C ILE A 40 9.31 -9.79 -8.97
N LYS A 41 8.90 -10.98 -8.51
CA LYS A 41 8.76 -12.17 -9.37
C LYS A 41 7.76 -11.97 -10.50
N GLN A 42 6.68 -11.24 -10.22
CA GLN A 42 5.62 -10.95 -11.19
C GLN A 42 5.93 -9.73 -12.06
N HIS A 43 7.13 -9.15 -11.96
CA HIS A 43 7.52 -7.93 -12.69
C HIS A 43 6.54 -6.77 -12.49
N ALA A 44 6.04 -6.62 -11.27
CA ALA A 44 5.13 -5.53 -10.92
C ALA A 44 5.84 -4.17 -11.11
N PRO A 45 5.07 -3.14 -11.51
CA PRO A 45 5.64 -1.83 -11.75
C PRO A 45 6.18 -1.18 -10.47
N SER A 46 7.23 -0.37 -10.62
CA SER A 46 7.99 0.19 -9.50
C SER A 46 7.17 1.06 -8.54
N HIS A 47 6.07 1.66 -9.00
CA HIS A 47 5.17 2.41 -8.13
C HIS A 47 4.49 1.51 -7.09
N LEU A 48 4.15 0.26 -7.42
CA LEU A 48 3.56 -0.68 -6.46
C LEU A 48 4.58 -1.10 -5.40
N LEU A 49 5.84 -1.29 -5.79
CA LEU A 49 6.93 -1.54 -4.85
C LEU A 49 7.16 -0.31 -3.95
N TRP A 50 7.04 0.89 -4.49
CA TRP A 50 7.13 2.13 -3.72
C TRP A 50 5.98 2.25 -2.70
N HIS A 51 4.74 1.92 -3.10
CA HIS A 51 3.61 1.84 -2.17
C HIS A 51 3.87 0.79 -1.09
N LEU A 52 4.30 -0.43 -1.44
CA LEU A 52 4.71 -1.41 -0.42
C LEU A 52 5.82 -0.87 0.50
N SER A 53 6.75 -0.07 -0.01
CA SER A 53 7.87 0.44 0.81
C SER A 53 7.43 1.32 1.98
N VAL A 54 6.24 1.95 1.91
CA VAL A 54 5.68 2.74 3.01
C VAL A 54 4.93 1.89 4.05
N ALA A 55 4.60 0.64 3.73
CA ALA A 55 3.98 -0.29 4.68
C ALA A 55 4.99 -0.78 5.74
N SER A 56 4.47 -1.13 6.91
CA SER A 56 5.26 -1.67 8.00
C SER A 56 5.83 -3.05 7.65
N ARG A 57 7.17 -3.18 7.69
CA ARG A 57 7.87 -4.44 7.36
C ARG A 57 7.67 -5.55 8.40
N THR A 58 7.19 -5.19 9.58
CA THR A 58 6.97 -6.09 10.72
C THR A 58 5.54 -6.60 10.83
N GLN A 59 4.65 -6.20 9.91
CA GLN A 59 3.25 -6.59 9.94
C GLN A 59 2.99 -7.75 8.97
N ASP A 60 2.28 -8.76 9.47
CA ASP A 60 1.69 -9.83 8.67
C ASP A 60 0.33 -9.38 8.15
N PHE A 61 0.13 -9.48 6.84
CA PHE A 61 -1.16 -9.17 6.22
C PHE A 61 -1.92 -10.46 5.97
N ARG A 62 -3.19 -10.52 6.39
CA ARG A 62 -4.06 -11.70 6.20
C ARG A 62 -4.87 -11.65 4.92
N SER A 63 -5.02 -10.47 4.33
CA SER A 63 -5.76 -10.26 3.10
C SER A 63 -5.22 -9.05 2.33
N LEU A 64 -5.60 -8.98 1.05
CA LEU A 64 -5.28 -7.85 0.19
C LEU A 64 -5.95 -6.56 0.68
N ASP A 65 -7.17 -6.65 1.18
CA ASP A 65 -7.93 -5.52 1.72
C ASP A 65 -7.21 -4.90 2.94
N GLU A 66 -6.72 -5.74 3.87
CA GLU A 66 -5.95 -5.30 5.03
C GLU A 66 -4.64 -4.60 4.61
N LEU A 67 -3.96 -5.13 3.59
CA LEU A 67 -2.76 -4.51 3.02
C LEU A 67 -3.08 -3.13 2.43
N VAL A 68 -4.14 -3.03 1.62
CA VAL A 68 -4.54 -1.78 0.96
C VAL A 68 -4.94 -0.73 1.99
N GLU A 69 -5.75 -1.09 2.99
CA GLU A 69 -6.14 -0.19 4.07
C GLU A 69 -4.92 0.33 4.84
N HIS A 70 -3.96 -0.56 5.13
CA HIS A 70 -2.73 -0.18 5.80
C HIS A 70 -1.87 0.76 4.94
N LEU A 71 -1.78 0.50 3.63
CA LEU A 71 -1.03 1.33 2.68
C LEU A 71 -1.65 2.72 2.51
N VAL A 72 -2.98 2.81 2.42
CA VAL A 72 -3.70 4.09 2.39
C VAL A 72 -3.46 4.85 3.68
N THR A 73 -3.58 4.17 4.83
CA THR A 73 -3.31 4.76 6.14
C THR A 73 -1.86 5.20 6.28
N ALA A 74 -0.89 4.41 5.82
CA ALA A 74 0.53 4.73 5.87
C ALA A 74 0.89 5.91 4.94
N ALA A 75 0.28 5.98 3.76
CA ALA A 75 0.45 7.10 2.83
C ALA A 75 -0.09 8.41 3.42
N ILE A 76 -1.21 8.37 4.15
CA ILE A 76 -1.77 9.53 4.84
C ILE A 76 -0.94 9.88 6.08
N ARG A 77 -0.46 8.85 6.80
CA ARG A 77 0.21 9.00 8.09
C ARG A 77 1.69 9.31 7.96
N ALA A 78 2.33 9.10 6.81
CA ALA A 78 3.68 9.56 6.54
C ALA A 78 3.71 11.08 6.72
N PRO A 79 4.12 11.60 7.89
CA PRO A 79 4.34 13.01 8.03
C PRO A 79 5.57 13.28 7.18
N LEU A 80 5.69 14.49 6.66
CA LEU A 80 6.95 15.03 6.16
C LEU A 80 8.04 14.84 7.22
N SER A 81 8.70 13.69 7.24
CA SER A 81 9.82 13.38 8.13
C SER A 81 11.12 13.91 7.52
N SER A 82 11.00 15.02 6.80
CA SER A 82 12.08 15.78 6.18
C SER A 82 12.00 17.27 6.52
N PHE A 83 11.52 17.60 7.73
CA PHE A 83 11.94 18.84 8.38
C PHE A 83 12.50 18.53 9.76
N ARG A 84 13.53 17.68 9.77
CA ARG A 84 14.42 17.54 10.91
C ARG A 84 15.45 18.65 10.80
N ASP A 85 15.08 19.76 11.42
CA ASP A 85 15.93 20.87 11.86
C ASP A 85 17.21 20.34 12.54
N PRO A 86 18.39 20.89 12.19
CA PRO A 86 19.50 20.88 13.11
C PRO A 86 19.99 22.31 13.42
N ALA A 87 19.75 22.67 14.68
CA ALA A 87 20.57 23.48 15.60
C ALA A 87 20.47 25.01 15.53
#